data_AF-A0A9P5RI45-F1
#
_entry.id   AF-A0A9P5RI45-F1
#
_cell.length_a   1.000
_cell.length_b   1.000
_cell.length_c   1.000
_cell.angle_alpha   90.00
_cell.angle_beta   90.00
_cell.angle_gamma   90.00
#
_symmetry.space_group_name_H-M   'P 1'
#
loop_
_entity.id
_entity.type
_entity.pdbx_description
1 polymer ?
#
loop_
_entity_poly.entity_id
_entity_poly.type
_entity_poly.pdbx_seq_one_letter_code
_entity_poly.pdbx_strand_id
1 'polypeptide(L)'
;MSSHNSSSPAANHTHNQPASPTSPVAPTSTMTTAAPSTSNATSSTAPAPHIRIVPHLDAPRSLHFDVVDKDVPEGFVLKIGRFTDKQALPNRVTFKSKVVSRGHAEIFTEHGKAAA
;
A
#
# COMPACT_ATOMS: atom_id res chain seq x y z
N MET A 1 -15.29 21.58 52.93
CA MET A 1 -14.98 22.26 51.65
C MET A 1 -13.61 22.90 51.76
N SER A 2 -12.61 22.39 51.06
CA SER A 2 -11.36 23.11 50.74
C SER A 2 -10.64 22.31 49.66
N SER A 3 -10.70 22.82 48.44
CA SER A 3 -10.01 22.31 47.26
C SER A 3 -8.93 23.33 46.90
N HIS A 4 -7.67 22.93 46.83
CA HIS A 4 -6.66 23.68 46.08
C HIS A 4 -5.78 22.66 45.33
N ASN A 5 -6.04 22.56 44.03
CA ASN A 5 -5.26 21.77 43.07
C ASN A 5 -4.17 22.69 42.50
N SER A 6 -2.92 22.36 42.78
CA SER A 6 -1.74 23.11 42.33
C SER A 6 -1.47 22.85 40.84
N SER A 7 -1.41 23.93 40.06
CA SER A 7 -1.08 23.90 38.63
C SER A 7 0.45 23.88 38.44
N SER A 8 0.96 22.98 37.61
CA SER A 8 2.36 23.01 37.13
C SER A 8 2.42 23.66 35.75
N PRO A 9 3.31 24.64 35.49
CA PRO A 9 3.65 25.06 34.13
C PRO A 9 4.89 24.30 33.63
N ALA A 10 4.77 23.62 32.47
CA ALA A 10 5.93 23.06 31.76
C ALA A 10 6.51 24.13 30.82
N ALA A 11 7.78 24.48 31.04
CA ALA A 11 8.54 25.45 30.27
C ALA A 11 8.91 24.89 28.88
N ASN A 12 8.70 25.72 27.86
CA ASN A 12 8.98 25.42 26.45
C ASN A 12 10.40 25.91 26.11
N HIS A 13 11.25 24.99 25.64
CA HIS A 13 12.63 25.19 25.15
C HIS A 13 12.66 24.58 23.73
N THR A 14 13.26 25.07 22.65
CA THR A 14 14.23 26.16 22.36
C THR A 14 14.29 26.35 20.82
N HIS A 15 14.78 27.50 20.39
CA HIS A 15 15.57 27.78 19.17
C HIS A 15 14.90 28.38 17.92
N ASN A 16 15.00 29.71 17.83
CA ASN A 16 15.08 30.48 16.58
C ASN A 16 16.56 30.74 16.25
N GLN A 17 16.98 30.54 15.00
CA GLN A 17 18.11 31.27 14.39
C GLN A 17 17.93 31.40 12.85
N PRO A 18 18.23 32.55 12.22
CA PRO A 18 17.99 32.82 10.79
C PRO A 18 19.25 32.94 9.88
N ALA A 19 19.01 32.81 8.55
CA ALA A 19 19.66 33.43 7.36
C ALA A 19 20.86 32.78 6.58
N SER A 20 20.57 32.37 5.32
CA SER A 20 21.16 32.66 3.95
C SER A 20 22.69 32.65 3.65
N PRO A 21 23.23 32.70 2.37
CA PRO A 21 22.68 32.60 0.98
C PRO A 21 23.52 31.77 -0.09
N THR A 22 22.91 31.52 -1.28
CA THR A 22 23.43 31.39 -2.70
C THR A 22 24.73 30.62 -3.07
N SER A 23 24.78 29.75 -4.11
CA SER A 23 25.03 30.05 -5.57
C SER A 23 25.14 28.72 -6.43
N PRO A 24 25.56 28.65 -7.73
CA PRO A 24 24.67 28.63 -8.93
C PRO A 24 25.01 27.59 -10.07
N VAL A 25 24.12 27.44 -11.10
CA VAL A 25 24.22 26.97 -12.55
C VAL A 25 25.10 25.74 -12.95
N ALA A 26 24.89 24.85 -13.95
CA ALA A 26 24.27 24.84 -15.30
C ALA A 26 24.24 23.38 -15.92
N PRO A 27 24.05 23.10 -17.25
CA PRO A 27 23.11 22.09 -17.79
C PRO A 27 23.76 20.87 -18.53
N THR A 28 22.97 20.16 -19.38
CA THR A 28 23.32 19.14 -20.43
C THR A 28 23.22 17.68 -19.93
N SER A 29 22.55 16.70 -20.56
CA SER A 29 22.43 16.36 -21.98
C SER A 29 21.15 15.55 -22.32
N THR A 30 20.70 15.72 -23.55
CA THR A 30 19.70 14.95 -24.32
C THR A 30 20.21 13.58 -24.80
N MET A 31 19.26 12.71 -25.19
CA MET A 31 19.37 11.42 -25.92
C MET A 31 19.65 10.20 -25.01
N THR A 32 18.78 9.18 -24.95
CA THR A 32 18.58 8.20 -26.03
C THR A 32 17.18 7.56 -25.98
N THR A 33 16.49 7.64 -27.11
CA THR A 33 15.38 6.76 -27.50
C THR A 33 15.95 5.38 -27.82
N ALA A 34 15.58 4.33 -27.08
CA ALA A 34 15.81 2.95 -27.50
C ALA A 34 14.79 1.99 -26.87
N ALA A 35 13.86 1.57 -27.73
CA ALA A 35 13.06 0.35 -27.75
C ALA A 35 12.43 -0.18 -26.43
N PRO A 36 11.10 -0.36 -26.37
CA PRO A 36 10.53 -1.31 -25.43
C PRO A 36 10.99 -2.72 -25.82
N SER A 37 11.90 -3.29 -25.04
CA SER A 37 12.19 -4.73 -25.04
C SER A 37 10.89 -5.45 -24.71
N THR A 38 10.14 -5.79 -25.75
CA THR A 38 8.95 -6.63 -25.67
C THR A 38 9.47 -8.04 -25.51
N SER A 39 9.85 -8.40 -24.29
CA SER A 39 10.01 -9.80 -23.91
C SER A 39 8.61 -10.41 -23.91
N ASN A 40 8.14 -10.76 -25.10
CA ASN A 40 7.07 -11.74 -25.30
C ASN A 40 7.63 -13.08 -24.82
N ALA A 41 7.60 -13.28 -23.51
CA ALA A 41 7.73 -14.59 -22.92
C ALA A 41 6.55 -15.43 -23.45
N THR A 42 6.85 -16.24 -24.44
CA THR A 42 6.00 -17.33 -24.92
C THR A 42 6.08 -18.44 -23.86
N SER A 43 5.37 -18.25 -22.75
CA SER A 43 5.11 -19.31 -21.79
C SER A 43 3.71 -19.85 -22.04
N SER A 44 3.64 -21.15 -22.29
CA SER A 44 2.47 -22.02 -22.32
C SER A 44 1.16 -21.37 -21.83
N THR A 45 0.14 -21.34 -22.69
CA THR A 45 -1.23 -20.86 -22.48
C THR A 45 -1.96 -21.66 -21.38
N ALA A 46 -1.43 -21.66 -20.16
CA ALA A 46 -2.18 -22.01 -18.98
C ALA A 46 -2.90 -20.73 -18.51
N PRO A 47 -4.20 -20.79 -18.18
CA PRO A 47 -4.90 -19.66 -17.58
C PRO A 47 -4.13 -19.19 -16.34
N ALA A 48 -3.95 -17.88 -16.19
CA ALA A 48 -3.33 -17.33 -14.99
C ALA A 48 -4.11 -17.79 -13.74
N PRO A 49 -3.44 -18.11 -12.63
CA PRO A 49 -4.13 -18.47 -11.38
C PRO A 49 -5.08 -17.36 -10.95
N HIS A 50 -6.32 -17.75 -10.61
CA HIS A 50 -7.37 -16.86 -10.16
C HIS A 50 -7.73 -17.17 -8.71
N ILE A 51 -7.84 -16.14 -7.88
CA ILE A 51 -8.33 -16.24 -6.50
C ILE A 51 -9.70 -15.58 -6.31
N ARG A 52 -10.49 -16.13 -5.40
CA ARG A 52 -11.77 -15.55 -4.96
C ARG A 52 -11.79 -15.43 -3.44
N ILE A 53 -12.01 -14.21 -2.93
CA ILE A 53 -12.13 -13.95 -1.51
C ILE A 53 -13.62 -13.75 -1.19
N VAL A 54 -14.17 -14.65 -0.38
CA VAL A 54 -15.57 -14.61 0.07
C VAL A 54 -15.61 -14.28 1.56
N PRO A 55 -16.44 -13.32 2.01
CA PRO A 55 -16.59 -13.05 3.42
C PRO A 55 -17.22 -14.23 4.15
N HIS A 56 -16.77 -14.48 5.38
CA HIS A 56 -17.42 -15.42 6.29
C HIS A 56 -18.27 -14.65 7.31
N LEU A 57 -19.58 -14.88 7.34
CA LEU A 57 -20.56 -14.00 8.00
C LEU A 57 -21.16 -14.56 9.29
N ASP A 58 -20.66 -15.69 9.80
CA ASP A 58 -21.31 -16.40 10.92
C ASP A 58 -21.06 -15.77 12.31
N ALA A 59 -20.28 -14.68 12.40
CA ALA A 59 -19.97 -14.01 13.66
C ALA A 59 -20.56 -12.58 13.74
N PRO A 60 -20.98 -12.10 14.93
CA PRO A 60 -21.55 -10.76 15.11
C PRO A 60 -20.65 -9.60 14.70
N ARG A 61 -19.34 -9.84 14.59
CA ARG A 61 -18.33 -8.85 14.17
C ARG A 61 -17.66 -9.20 12.83
N SER A 62 -18.29 -10.06 12.03
CA SER A 62 -17.79 -10.40 10.70
C SER A 62 -17.66 -9.17 9.80
N LEU A 63 -16.57 -9.12 9.05
CA LEU A 63 -16.35 -8.09 8.05
C LEU A 63 -17.20 -8.37 6.82
N HIS A 64 -18.08 -7.44 6.48
CA HIS A 64 -18.93 -7.54 5.30
C HIS A 64 -18.25 -6.81 4.13
N PHE A 65 -18.12 -7.50 3.00
CA PHE A 65 -17.60 -6.95 1.75
C PHE A 65 -18.07 -7.82 0.58
N ASP A 66 -18.13 -7.25 -0.62
CA ASP A 66 -18.47 -8.00 -1.83
C ASP A 66 -17.39 -9.02 -2.16
N VAL A 67 -17.77 -10.13 -2.81
CA VAL A 67 -16.80 -11.12 -3.28
C VAL A 67 -15.74 -10.46 -4.15
N VAL A 68 -14.47 -10.73 -3.82
CA VAL A 68 -13.34 -10.16 -4.56
C VAL A 68 -12.73 -11.23 -5.44
N ASP A 69 -12.79 -11.01 -6.76
CA ASP A 69 -12.14 -11.85 -7.77
C ASP A 69 -10.88 -11.16 -8.30
N LYS A 70 -9.75 -11.88 -8.33
CA LYS A 70 -8.47 -11.38 -8.85
C LYS A 70 -7.66 -12.46 -9.57
N ASP A 71 -7.10 -12.07 -10.70
CA ASP A 71 -6.03 -12.82 -11.35
C ASP A 71 -4.70 -12.48 -10.67
N VAL A 72 -3.93 -13.52 -10.37
CA VAL A 72 -2.62 -13.43 -9.71
C VAL A 72 -1.61 -14.21 -10.57
N PRO A 73 -1.18 -13.63 -11.71
CA PRO A 73 -0.16 -14.26 -12.55
C PRO A 73 1.18 -14.37 -11.82
N GLU A 74 2.10 -15.17 -12.35
CA GLU A 74 3.45 -15.30 -11.78
C GLU A 74 4.14 -13.92 -11.67
N GLY A 75 4.80 -13.65 -10.55
CA GLY A 75 5.44 -12.36 -10.27
C GLY A 75 4.48 -11.23 -9.86
N PHE A 76 3.17 -11.50 -9.76
CA PHE A 76 2.18 -10.56 -9.24
C PHE A 76 2.02 -10.69 -7.72
N VAL A 77 1.99 -9.55 -7.02
CA VAL A 77 1.75 -9.49 -5.57
C VAL A 77 0.50 -8.66 -5.29
N LEU A 78 -0.56 -9.33 -4.85
CA LEU A 78 -1.82 -8.72 -4.45
C LEU A 78 -1.75 -8.32 -2.97
N LYS A 79 -1.78 -7.02 -2.68
CA LYS A 79 -1.75 -6.50 -1.31
C LYS A 79 -3.16 -6.30 -0.76
N ILE A 80 -3.39 -6.79 0.45
CA ILE A 80 -4.68 -6.74 1.14
C ILE A 80 -4.52 -5.88 2.38
N GLY A 81 -5.37 -4.86 2.56
CA GLY A 81 -5.28 -3.99 3.73
C GLY A 81 -6.22 -2.79 3.73
N ARG A 82 -6.16 -2.00 4.80
CA ARG A 82 -6.81 -0.69 4.88
C ARG A 82 -5.84 0.39 4.45
N PHE A 83 -5.88 0.72 3.17
CA PHE A 83 -5.12 1.81 2.60
C PHE A 83 -5.85 3.16 2.73
N THR A 84 -5.09 4.24 2.90
CA THR A 84 -5.62 5.62 3.03
C THR A 84 -5.54 6.42 1.73
N ASP A 85 -4.75 5.96 0.77
CA ASP A 85 -4.72 6.51 -0.57
C ASP A 85 -6.00 6.13 -1.32
N LYS A 86 -6.52 7.10 -2.09
CA LYS A 86 -7.76 6.92 -2.87
C LYS A 86 -7.50 6.25 -4.23
N GLN A 87 -6.25 5.83 -4.49
CA GLN A 87 -5.83 5.20 -5.73
C GLN A 87 -6.31 3.73 -5.73
N ALA A 88 -7.23 3.40 -6.63
CA ALA A 88 -7.59 2.02 -6.91
C ALA A 88 -6.47 1.39 -7.76
N LEU A 89 -5.59 0.63 -7.11
CA LEU A 89 -4.53 -0.08 -7.80
C LEU A 89 -4.97 -1.51 -8.12
N PRO A 90 -4.63 -2.04 -9.31
CA PRO A 90 -5.06 -3.39 -9.72
C PRO A 90 -4.51 -4.49 -8.79
N ASN A 91 -3.35 -4.25 -8.17
CA ASN A 91 -2.69 -5.15 -7.23
C ASN A 91 -3.05 -4.88 -5.77
N ARG A 92 -4.18 -4.22 -5.50
CA ARG A 92 -4.65 -3.96 -4.13
C ARG A 92 -6.11 -4.33 -3.93
N VAL A 93 -6.38 -4.91 -2.76
CA VAL A 93 -7.72 -5.03 -2.19
C VAL A 93 -7.80 -4.11 -0.97
N THR A 94 -8.57 -3.03 -1.10
CA THR A 94 -8.68 -2.01 -0.05
C THR A 94 -9.95 -2.21 0.77
N PHE A 95 -9.79 -2.48 2.05
CA PHE A 95 -10.90 -2.55 3.01
C PHE A 95 -11.02 -1.23 3.75
N LYS A 96 -12.21 -0.61 3.74
CA LYS A 96 -12.49 0.61 4.52
C LYS A 96 -12.93 0.28 5.95
N SER A 97 -12.24 -0.66 6.62
CA SER A 97 -12.64 -1.15 7.93
C SER A 97 -11.51 -1.11 8.96
N LYS A 98 -11.84 -0.78 10.21
CA LYS A 98 -10.87 -0.65 11.32
C LYS A 98 -10.39 -2.00 11.86
N VAL A 99 -11.12 -3.08 11.57
CA VAL A 99 -10.68 -4.45 11.92
C VAL A 99 -9.64 -5.00 10.94
N VAL A 100 -9.34 -4.27 9.86
CA VAL A 100 -8.28 -4.61 8.90
C VAL A 100 -7.07 -3.72 9.16
N SER A 101 -5.89 -4.32 9.28
CA SER A 101 -4.63 -3.58 9.41
C SER A 101 -4.26 -2.86 8.11
N ARG A 102 -3.31 -1.93 8.16
CA ARG A 102 -2.88 -1.18 6.96
C ARG A 102 -2.17 -2.07 5.92
N GLY A 103 -1.39 -3.05 6.38
CA GLY A 103 -0.89 -4.18 5.58
C GLY A 103 -1.31 -5.47 6.27
N HIS A 104 -2.34 -6.11 5.74
CA HIS A 104 -2.97 -7.26 6.38
C HIS A 104 -2.41 -8.57 5.87
N ALA A 105 -2.33 -8.70 4.56
CA ALA A 105 -1.76 -9.87 3.89
C ALA A 105 -1.23 -9.48 2.51
N GLU A 106 -0.37 -10.33 1.98
CA GLU A 106 0.07 -10.27 0.60
C GLU A 106 -0.13 -11.66 0.00
N ILE A 107 -0.78 -11.74 -1.17
CA ILE A 107 -0.97 -12.98 -1.91
C ILE A 107 -0.11 -12.90 -3.16
N PHE A 108 0.67 -13.94 -3.42
CA PHE A 108 1.54 -14.03 -4.58
C PHE A 108 1.50 -15.44 -5.15
N THR A 109 1.85 -15.59 -6.42
CA THR A 109 1.95 -16.90 -7.05
C THR A 109 3.42 -17.30 -7.14
N GLU A 110 3.72 -18.52 -6.70
CA GLU A 110 5.03 -19.15 -6.84
C GLU A 110 4.84 -20.52 -7.51
N HIS A 111 5.58 -20.78 -8.59
CA HIS A 111 5.49 -22.04 -9.34
C HIS A 111 4.05 -22.33 -9.84
N GLY A 112 3.31 -21.30 -10.26
CA GLY A 112 1.94 -21.44 -10.74
C GLY A 112 0.89 -21.77 -9.67
N LYS A 113 1.24 -21.68 -8.38
CA LYS A 113 0.28 -21.82 -7.26
C LYS A 113 0.21 -20.53 -6.45
N ALA A 114 -1.00 -20.12 -6.10
CA ALA A 114 -1.19 -19.00 -5.18
C ALA A 114 -0.75 -19.38 -3.76
N ALA A 115 0.04 -18.52 -3.14
CA ALA A 115 0.51 -18.54 -1.76
C ALA A 115 0.10 -17.23 -1.06
N ALA A 116 -0.17 -17.28 0.24
CA ALA A 116 -0.71 -16.18 1.04
C ALA A 116 -0.14 -16.21 2.46
#